data_AF-A0A437LS34-F1
#
_entry.id   AF-A0A437LS34-F1
#
_cell.length_a   1.000
_cell.length_b   1.000
_cell.length_c   1.000
_cell.angle_alpha   90.00
_cell.angle_beta   90.00
_cell.angle_gamma   90.00
#
_symmetry.space_group_name_H-M   'P 1'
#
loop_
_entity.id
_entity.type
_entity.pdbx_description
1 polymer ?
#
loop_
_entity_poly.entity_id
_entity_poly.type
_entity_poly.pdbx_seq_one_letter_code
_entity_poly.pdbx_strand_id
1 'polypeptide(L)'
;MSVQFRPMTQAPLGAQAQEEPGGQWWWADEGNRHAWVHLQPALGLSRPRYHFHLGRVVHAAPELGLYQVQRTLQLGHDATGEAELSGFGGDPALWPALVEYALATVRALRPEGALLLVELPGWRDAQGHSPFWHGLVRHFAPLAGAGVAERLGPAFSSHLGPLLPRQTIHGALLSPETQAALGRPADQATELLAVLRAAGFADWRHVRIDDGGPVWARPV
;
A
#
# COMPACT_ATOMS: atom_id res chain seq x y z
N MET A 1 27.23 15.09 -8.88
CA MET A 1 27.41 15.27 -7.42
C MET A 1 27.03 13.94 -6.76
N SER A 2 27.55 13.61 -5.58
CA SER A 2 27.25 12.33 -4.91
C SER A 2 26.09 12.52 -3.93
N VAL A 3 25.04 11.71 -4.04
CA VAL A 3 23.92 11.68 -3.06
C VAL A 3 24.44 11.14 -1.74
N GLN A 4 24.17 11.84 -0.63
CA GLN A 4 24.51 11.37 0.71
C GLN A 4 23.28 10.83 1.43
N PHE A 5 23.40 9.66 2.05
CA PHE A 5 22.33 9.03 2.85
C PHE A 5 22.62 9.12 4.34
N ARG A 6 21.62 9.48 5.14
CA ARG A 6 21.76 9.57 6.60
C ARG A 6 20.53 9.04 7.34
N PRO A 7 20.71 8.22 8.40
CA PRO A 7 19.61 7.85 9.28
C PRO A 7 19.16 9.01 10.16
N MET A 8 17.86 9.10 10.43
CA MET A 8 17.30 10.05 11.39
C MET A 8 16.88 9.36 12.69
N THR A 9 17.04 10.08 13.80
CA THR A 9 16.53 9.70 15.13
C THR A 9 15.10 10.18 15.38
N GLN A 10 14.58 11.10 14.56
CA GLN A 10 13.22 11.63 14.65
C GLN A 10 12.57 11.70 13.26
N ALA A 11 11.24 11.60 13.21
CA ALA A 11 10.50 11.68 11.96
C ALA A 11 10.54 13.10 11.37
N PRO A 12 10.48 13.25 10.03
CA PRO A 12 10.34 14.55 9.38
C PRO A 12 9.11 15.32 9.90
N LEU A 13 9.17 16.65 9.89
CA LEU A 13 8.03 17.50 10.22
C LEU A 13 6.84 17.18 9.29
N GLY A 14 5.69 16.86 9.88
CA GLY A 14 4.48 16.47 9.14
C GLY A 14 4.44 15.00 8.69
N ALA A 15 5.47 14.20 9.00
CA ALA A 15 5.42 12.77 8.77
C ALA A 15 4.36 12.12 9.67
N GLN A 16 3.63 11.15 9.11
CA GLN A 16 2.67 10.37 9.88
C GLN A 16 3.38 9.50 10.91
N ALA A 17 2.70 9.25 12.04
CA ALA A 17 3.14 8.28 13.03
C ALA A 17 3.34 6.90 12.38
N GLN A 18 4.08 6.01 13.04
CA GLN A 18 4.32 4.65 12.52
C GLN A 18 3.51 3.64 13.32
N GLU A 19 2.96 2.63 12.63
CA GLU A 19 2.18 1.57 13.29
C GLU A 19 3.07 0.57 14.04
N GLU A 20 4.26 0.31 13.51
CA GLU A 20 5.17 -0.74 13.97
C GLU A 20 6.46 -0.14 14.54
N PRO A 21 7.02 -0.71 15.62
CA PRO A 21 8.32 -0.32 16.13
C PRO A 21 9.44 -0.80 15.18
N GLY A 22 10.61 -0.16 15.28
CA GLY A 22 11.83 -0.60 14.57
C GLY A 22 11.99 -0.03 13.15
N GLY A 23 11.01 0.72 12.65
CA GLY A 23 11.15 1.50 11.43
C GLY A 23 12.15 2.65 11.55
N GLN A 24 12.76 3.04 10.43
CA GLN A 24 13.77 4.08 10.38
C GLN A 24 13.50 5.06 9.23
N TRP A 25 13.67 6.35 9.52
CA TRP A 25 13.64 7.41 8.52
C TRP A 25 15.04 7.63 7.94
N TRP A 26 15.10 7.78 6.63
CA TRP A 26 16.33 8.10 5.90
C TRP A 26 16.17 9.35 5.07
N TRP A 27 17.27 10.07 4.95
CA TRP A 27 17.38 11.30 4.19
C TRP A 27 18.36 11.14 3.04
N ALA A 28 18.07 11.78 1.91
CA ALA A 28 18.96 11.94 0.78
C ALA A 28 19.20 13.42 0.51
N ASP A 29 20.47 13.81 0.41
CA ASP A 29 20.92 15.16 0.09
C ASP A 29 21.66 15.20 -1.24
N GLU A 30 21.30 16.13 -2.13
CA GLU A 30 22.10 16.48 -3.31
C GLU A 30 22.06 17.98 -3.60
N GLY A 31 23.09 18.71 -3.13
CA GLY A 31 23.14 20.16 -3.27
C GLY A 31 22.12 20.84 -2.37
N ASN A 32 21.15 21.54 -2.98
CA ASN A 32 20.01 22.17 -2.30
C ASN A 32 18.75 21.28 -2.28
N ARG A 33 18.84 20.07 -2.83
CA ARG A 33 17.72 19.12 -2.89
C ARG A 33 17.80 18.15 -1.73
N HIS A 34 16.61 17.84 -1.22
CA HIS A 34 16.43 17.05 -0.02
C HIS A 34 15.21 16.16 -0.18
N ALA A 35 15.33 14.89 0.16
CA ALA A 35 14.20 13.95 0.17
C ALA A 35 14.33 12.97 1.32
N TRP A 36 13.23 12.33 1.67
CA TRP A 36 13.21 11.33 2.73
C TRP A 36 12.25 10.18 2.41
N VAL A 37 12.48 9.06 3.09
CA VAL A 37 11.62 7.87 3.08
C VAL A 37 11.70 7.19 4.44
N HIS A 38 10.65 6.45 4.79
CA HIS A 38 10.64 5.55 5.94
C HIS A 38 10.80 4.11 5.45
N LEU A 39 11.71 3.35 6.07
CA LEU A 39 11.80 1.91 5.91
C LEU A 39 11.28 1.23 7.19
N GLN A 40 10.23 0.44 7.03
CA GLN A 40 9.82 -0.54 8.02
C GLN A 40 10.43 -1.91 7.65
N PRO A 41 11.31 -2.51 8.48
CA PRO A 41 12.03 -3.74 8.11
C PRO A 41 11.16 -5.00 8.12
N ALA A 42 10.06 -4.99 8.86
CA ALA A 42 9.09 -6.07 8.90
C ALA A 42 7.70 -5.52 9.28
N LEU A 43 6.70 -5.82 8.46
CA LEU A 43 5.29 -5.53 8.73
C LEU A 43 4.64 -6.62 9.57
N GLY A 44 3.55 -6.29 10.27
CA GLY A 44 2.63 -7.30 10.75
C GLY A 44 3.05 -8.06 12.01
N LEU A 45 4.17 -7.68 12.67
CA LEU A 45 4.74 -8.44 13.78
C LEU A 45 4.17 -8.01 15.14
N SER A 46 3.94 -6.72 15.35
CA SER A 46 3.29 -6.22 16.58
C SER A 46 1.77 -6.13 16.44
N ARG A 47 1.30 -5.74 15.25
CA ARG A 47 -0.11 -5.66 14.88
C ARG A 47 -0.31 -6.22 13.48
N PRO A 48 -1.36 -7.01 13.21
CA PRO A 48 -1.58 -7.55 11.87
C PRO A 48 -1.82 -6.43 10.84
N ARG A 49 -1.04 -6.46 9.75
CA ARG A 49 -1.24 -5.59 8.58
C ARG A 49 -2.08 -6.33 7.55
N TYR A 50 -3.27 -5.82 7.29
CA TYR A 50 -4.25 -6.49 6.43
C TYR A 50 -4.28 -5.92 5.01
N HIS A 51 -4.48 -6.80 4.05
CA HIS A 51 -4.70 -6.48 2.64
C HIS A 51 -5.85 -7.31 2.08
N PHE A 52 -6.45 -6.85 0.99
CA PHE A 52 -7.22 -7.74 0.12
C PHE A 52 -6.31 -8.27 -0.99
N HIS A 53 -6.11 -9.58 -1.02
CA HIS A 53 -5.56 -10.28 -2.18
C HIS A 53 -6.60 -10.29 -3.31
N LEU A 54 -6.16 -9.94 -4.51
CA LEU A 54 -6.99 -9.85 -5.71
C LEU A 54 -6.85 -11.11 -6.57
N GLY A 55 -7.82 -12.00 -6.42
CA GLY A 55 -7.94 -13.23 -7.18
C GLY A 55 -8.80 -13.11 -8.43
N ARG A 56 -8.99 -14.24 -9.09
CA ARG A 56 -9.96 -14.42 -10.17
C ARG A 56 -10.73 -15.72 -9.94
N VAL A 57 -12.00 -15.69 -10.29
CA VAL A 57 -12.86 -16.88 -10.39
C VAL A 57 -13.41 -16.96 -11.81
N VAL A 58 -13.54 -18.18 -12.32
CA VAL A 58 -14.15 -18.44 -13.63
C VAL A 58 -15.45 -19.19 -13.39
N HIS A 59 -16.55 -18.61 -13.88
CA HIS A 59 -17.85 -19.27 -13.95
C HIS A 59 -18.08 -19.70 -15.40
N ALA A 60 -18.10 -21.00 -15.65
CA ALA A 60 -18.30 -21.56 -16.99
C ALA A 60 -19.48 -22.54 -16.97
N ALA A 61 -20.40 -22.37 -17.93
CA ALA A 61 -21.49 -23.29 -18.22
C ALA A 61 -21.54 -23.49 -19.74
N PRO A 62 -20.77 -24.46 -20.28
CA PRO A 62 -20.64 -24.69 -21.72
C PRO A 62 -21.97 -24.92 -22.43
N GLU A 63 -22.90 -25.64 -21.80
CA GLU A 63 -24.23 -25.95 -22.33
C GLU A 63 -25.10 -24.69 -22.52
N LEU A 64 -24.80 -23.63 -21.76
CA LEU A 64 -25.45 -22.32 -21.86
C LEU A 64 -24.62 -21.32 -22.67
N GLY A 65 -23.44 -21.71 -23.17
CA GLY A 65 -22.50 -20.81 -23.83
C GLY A 65 -21.95 -19.71 -22.91
N LEU A 66 -21.97 -19.92 -21.59
CA LEU A 66 -21.55 -18.91 -20.62
C LEU A 66 -20.10 -19.14 -20.17
N TYR A 67 -19.30 -18.09 -20.24
CA TYR A 67 -17.96 -18.03 -19.67
C TYR A 67 -17.73 -16.63 -19.10
N GLN A 68 -17.59 -16.52 -17.79
CA GLN A 68 -17.39 -15.24 -17.10
C GLN A 68 -16.19 -15.34 -16.17
N VAL A 69 -15.25 -14.41 -16.33
CA VAL A 69 -14.12 -14.23 -15.41
C VAL A 69 -14.43 -13.04 -14.51
N GLN A 70 -14.41 -13.24 -13.20
CA GLN A 70 -14.69 -12.20 -12.21
C GLN A 70 -13.49 -12.03 -11.28
N ARG A 71 -13.23 -10.79 -10.84
CA ARG A 71 -12.25 -10.54 -9.77
C ARG A 71 -12.81 -11.00 -8.44
N THR A 72 -11.94 -11.44 -7.54
CA THR A 72 -12.29 -11.74 -6.15
C THR A 72 -11.39 -10.97 -5.20
N LEU A 73 -11.89 -10.65 -4.01
CA LEU A 73 -11.11 -10.05 -2.92
C LEU A 73 -11.10 -11.04 -1.75
N GLN A 74 -9.91 -11.36 -1.25
CA GLN A 74 -9.74 -12.21 -0.09
C GLN A 74 -8.96 -11.44 0.97
N LEU A 75 -9.54 -11.23 2.15
CA LEU A 75 -8.86 -10.59 3.26
C LEU A 75 -7.74 -11.51 3.77
N GLY A 76 -6.54 -10.95 3.92
CA GLY A 76 -5.34 -11.66 4.34
C GLY A 76 -4.33 -10.73 5.01
N HIS A 77 -3.14 -11.28 5.28
CA HIS A 77 -2.00 -10.58 5.88
C HIS A 77 -0.69 -11.13 5.27
N ASP A 78 -0.72 -11.31 3.95
CA ASP A 78 0.34 -11.99 3.19
C ASP A 78 1.68 -11.21 3.26
N ALA A 79 1.64 -9.94 3.64
CA ALA A 79 2.79 -9.07 3.82
C ALA A 79 3.49 -9.23 5.18
N THR A 80 2.97 -10.05 6.10
CA THR A 80 3.55 -10.22 7.43
C THR A 80 5.00 -10.68 7.33
N GLY A 81 5.90 -9.92 7.98
CA GLY A 81 7.33 -10.17 7.99
C GLY A 81 8.10 -9.54 6.82
N GLU A 82 7.42 -8.99 5.81
CA GLU A 82 8.08 -8.30 4.68
C GLU A 82 8.38 -6.84 4.99
N ALA A 83 9.33 -6.26 4.26
CA ALA A 83 9.73 -4.86 4.44
C ALA A 83 8.81 -3.91 3.65
N GLU A 84 8.65 -2.68 4.13
CA GLU A 84 7.84 -1.64 3.49
C GLU A 84 8.61 -0.31 3.40
N LEU A 85 8.56 0.34 2.23
CA LEU A 85 8.84 1.76 2.12
C LEU A 85 7.56 2.59 2.17
N SER A 86 7.57 3.62 3.00
CA SER A 86 6.45 4.55 3.16
C SER A 86 6.95 5.97 3.44
N GLY A 87 6.02 6.92 3.56
CA GLY A 87 6.35 8.28 4.01
C GLY A 87 7.24 9.09 3.08
N PHE A 88 7.30 8.76 1.78
CA PHE A 88 8.07 9.52 0.78
C PHE A 88 7.74 11.02 0.84
N GLY A 89 8.77 11.86 0.78
CA GLY A 89 8.62 13.31 0.73
C GLY A 89 9.89 14.03 0.26
N GLY A 90 9.80 15.36 0.17
CA GLY A 90 10.85 16.21 -0.38
C GLY A 90 10.91 16.19 -1.91
N ASP A 91 12.10 16.42 -2.47
CA ASP A 91 12.34 16.50 -3.92
C ASP A 91 12.27 15.11 -4.59
N PRO A 92 11.30 14.87 -5.49
CA PRO A 92 11.12 13.58 -6.15
C PRO A 92 12.32 13.10 -6.97
N ALA A 93 13.20 14.01 -7.41
CA ALA A 93 14.40 13.66 -8.16
C ALA A 93 15.37 12.75 -7.36
N LEU A 94 15.24 12.72 -6.03
CA LEU A 94 16.07 11.90 -5.14
C LEU A 94 15.40 10.57 -4.74
N TRP A 95 14.12 10.37 -5.02
CA TRP A 95 13.42 9.12 -4.68
C TRP A 95 14.03 7.87 -5.31
N PRO A 96 14.50 7.86 -6.59
CA PRO A 96 15.16 6.68 -7.15
C PRO A 96 16.38 6.24 -6.34
N ALA A 97 17.18 7.20 -5.87
CA ALA A 97 18.37 6.92 -5.07
C ALA A 97 18.00 6.35 -3.69
N LEU A 98 16.95 6.89 -3.05
CA LEU A 98 16.40 6.36 -1.79
C LEU A 98 15.87 4.93 -1.93
N VAL A 99 15.15 4.64 -3.02
CA VAL A 99 14.61 3.30 -3.28
C VAL A 99 15.74 2.28 -3.46
N GLU A 100 16.77 2.60 -4.26
CA GLU A 100 17.91 1.69 -4.46
C GLU A 100 18.72 1.49 -3.16
N TYR A 101 18.89 2.53 -2.35
CA TYR A 101 19.51 2.41 -1.04
C TYR A 101 18.71 1.48 -0.11
N ALA A 102 17.38 1.57 -0.13
CA ALA A 102 16.52 0.67 0.64
C ALA A 102 16.63 -0.78 0.22
N LEU A 103 16.62 -1.04 -1.09
CA LEU A 103 16.78 -2.40 -1.62
C LEU A 103 18.12 -3.00 -1.19
N ALA A 104 19.20 -2.24 -1.31
CA ALA A 104 20.52 -2.70 -0.85
C ALA A 104 20.51 -3.02 0.66
N THR A 105 19.84 -2.19 1.46
CA THR A 105 19.75 -2.38 2.91
C THR A 105 18.93 -3.62 3.28
N VAL A 106 17.76 -3.79 2.68
CA VAL A 106 16.92 -4.97 2.92
C VAL A 106 17.65 -6.23 2.49
N ARG A 107 18.40 -6.21 1.38
CA ARG A 107 19.23 -7.36 0.93
C ARG A 107 20.29 -7.74 1.95
N ALA A 108 20.93 -6.74 2.57
CA ALA A 108 21.95 -6.98 3.58
C ALA A 108 21.37 -7.57 4.87
N LEU A 109 20.14 -7.18 5.24
CA LEU A 109 19.45 -7.67 6.44
C LEU A 109 18.78 -9.03 6.23
N ARG A 110 18.26 -9.27 5.02
CA ARG A 110 17.42 -10.42 4.64
C ARG A 110 17.82 -10.89 3.23
N PRO A 111 18.92 -11.64 3.10
CA PRO A 111 19.50 -11.97 1.79
C PRO A 111 18.68 -12.96 0.94
N GLU A 112 17.69 -13.63 1.51
CA GLU A 112 16.90 -14.65 0.81
C GLU A 112 15.40 -14.32 0.82
N GLY A 113 14.83 -14.16 -0.37
CA GLY A 113 13.39 -14.21 -0.61
C GLY A 113 12.55 -13.05 -0.06
N ALA A 114 13.16 -12.01 0.50
CA ALA A 114 12.43 -10.87 1.03
C ALA A 114 11.79 -10.02 -0.07
N LEU A 115 10.60 -9.49 0.21
CA LEU A 115 9.94 -8.48 -0.59
C LEU A 115 10.13 -7.11 0.06
N LEU A 116 10.34 -6.12 -0.78
CA LEU A 116 10.14 -4.72 -0.40
C LEU A 116 8.83 -4.24 -1.02
N LEU A 117 7.94 -3.79 -0.15
CA LEU A 117 6.58 -3.38 -0.47
C LEU A 117 6.45 -1.85 -0.46
N VAL A 118 5.53 -1.33 -1.28
CA VAL A 118 5.06 0.06 -1.19
C VAL A 118 3.55 0.07 -1.38
N GLU A 119 2.83 0.62 -0.41
CA GLU A 119 1.40 0.89 -0.52
C GLU A 119 1.19 2.29 -1.12
N LEU A 120 0.42 2.37 -2.20
CA LEU A 120 0.01 3.64 -2.78
C LEU A 120 -1.41 4.00 -2.29
N PRO A 121 -1.70 5.29 -2.01
CA PRO A 121 -3.05 5.71 -1.65
C PRO A 121 -4.04 5.40 -2.76
N GLY A 122 -5.25 5.00 -2.40
CA GLY A 122 -6.33 4.68 -3.34
C GLY A 122 -6.98 5.91 -3.96
N TRP A 123 -7.53 5.74 -5.17
CA TRP A 123 -8.19 6.82 -5.89
C TRP A 123 -9.43 7.36 -5.16
N ARG A 124 -9.61 8.67 -5.26
CA ARG A 124 -10.77 9.41 -4.76
C ARG A 124 -11.33 10.28 -5.88
N ASP A 125 -12.64 10.50 -5.85
CA ASP A 125 -13.29 11.40 -6.79
C ASP A 125 -12.90 12.87 -6.56
N ALA A 126 -13.37 13.76 -7.43
CA ALA A 126 -13.07 15.19 -7.35
C ALA A 126 -13.61 15.85 -6.07
N GLN A 127 -14.52 15.20 -5.35
CA GLN A 127 -15.08 15.64 -4.08
C GLN A 127 -14.35 15.01 -2.89
N GLY A 128 -13.32 14.19 -3.12
CA GLY A 128 -12.53 13.52 -2.09
C GLY A 128 -13.12 12.21 -1.58
N HIS A 129 -14.22 11.73 -2.16
CA HIS A 129 -14.84 10.47 -1.76
C HIS A 129 -14.08 9.27 -2.34
N SER A 130 -13.91 8.23 -1.52
CA SER A 130 -13.40 6.94 -2.00
C SER A 130 -14.57 6.05 -2.45
N PRO A 131 -14.68 5.68 -3.74
CA PRO A 131 -15.68 4.71 -4.19
C PRO A 131 -15.46 3.32 -3.59
N PHE A 132 -14.20 2.97 -3.28
CA PHE A 132 -13.88 1.73 -2.59
C PHE A 132 -14.47 1.69 -1.18
N TRP A 133 -14.22 2.76 -0.40
CA TRP A 133 -14.79 2.89 0.94
C TRP A 133 -16.32 2.80 0.92
N HIS A 134 -16.97 3.54 0.01
CA HIS A 134 -18.42 3.57 -0.08
C HIS A 134 -19.04 2.26 -0.60
N GLY A 135 -18.45 1.56 -1.55
CA GLY A 135 -19.06 0.34 -2.08
C GLY A 135 -18.70 -0.93 -1.33
N LEU A 136 -17.73 -0.88 -0.41
CA LEU A 136 -17.32 -2.05 0.36
C LEU A 136 -17.22 -1.76 1.86
N VAL A 137 -16.26 -0.93 2.26
CA VAL A 137 -15.82 -0.86 3.65
C VAL A 137 -16.90 -0.33 4.59
N ARG A 138 -17.64 0.72 4.18
CA ARG A 138 -18.68 1.35 5.01
C ARG A 138 -19.78 0.39 5.48
N HIS A 139 -20.01 -0.70 4.74
CA HIS A 139 -21.06 -1.67 5.03
C HIS A 139 -20.73 -2.53 6.26
N PHE A 140 -19.44 -2.64 6.60
CA PHE A 140 -18.93 -3.39 7.75
C PHE A 140 -18.44 -2.49 8.88
N ALA A 141 -18.00 -1.27 8.54
CA ALA A 141 -17.49 -0.29 9.50
C ALA A 141 -18.28 1.05 9.45
N PRO A 142 -19.60 1.05 9.74
CA PRO A 142 -20.44 2.25 9.61
C PRO A 142 -20.04 3.39 10.56
N LEU A 143 -19.35 3.08 11.66
CA LEU A 143 -18.91 4.06 12.68
C LEU A 143 -17.53 4.66 12.39
N ALA A 144 -16.83 4.19 11.37
CA ALA A 144 -15.52 4.71 10.98
C ALA A 144 -15.68 5.92 10.03
N GLY A 145 -16.34 6.98 10.51
CA GLY A 145 -16.39 8.27 9.79
C GLY A 145 -14.99 8.91 9.63
N ALA A 146 -14.89 9.98 8.84
CA ALA A 146 -13.64 10.70 8.57
C ALA A 146 -12.79 10.98 9.83
N GLY A 147 -13.43 11.32 10.95
CA GLY A 147 -12.74 11.59 12.22
C GLY A 147 -12.14 10.36 12.92
N VAL A 148 -12.55 9.14 12.59
CA VAL A 148 -11.96 7.91 13.18
C VAL A 148 -10.67 7.55 12.49
N ALA A 149 -10.63 7.62 11.16
CA ALA A 149 -9.40 7.41 10.39
C ALA A 149 -8.35 8.47 10.75
N GLU A 150 -8.75 9.74 10.88
CA GLU A 150 -7.86 10.82 11.34
C GLU A 150 -7.32 10.58 12.76
N ARG A 151 -8.19 10.16 13.69
CA ARG A 151 -7.81 9.91 15.09
C ARG A 151 -6.91 8.69 15.27
N LEU A 152 -7.22 7.60 14.58
CA LEU A 152 -6.43 6.36 14.64
C LEU A 152 -5.18 6.44 13.76
N GLY A 153 -5.19 7.35 12.78
CA GLY A 153 -4.10 7.60 11.87
C GLY A 153 -3.65 6.31 11.19
N PRO A 154 -2.34 6.01 11.18
CA PRO A 154 -1.78 4.78 10.62
C PRO A 154 -2.48 3.52 11.15
N ALA A 155 -2.69 3.43 12.47
CA ALA A 155 -3.25 2.22 13.12
C ALA A 155 -4.69 1.89 12.70
N PHE A 156 -5.35 2.77 11.95
CA PHE A 156 -6.70 2.57 11.43
C PHE A 156 -6.85 1.26 10.66
N SER A 157 -5.87 0.91 9.82
CA SER A 157 -5.91 -0.31 9.00
C SER A 157 -5.98 -1.57 9.88
N SER A 158 -5.11 -1.66 10.88
CA SER A 158 -5.06 -2.75 11.86
C SER A 158 -6.38 -2.89 12.66
N HIS A 159 -7.07 -1.78 12.94
CA HIS A 159 -8.38 -1.79 13.62
C HIS A 159 -9.55 -2.12 12.69
N LEU A 160 -9.43 -1.79 11.39
CA LEU A 160 -10.45 -2.05 10.40
C LEU A 160 -10.52 -3.54 10.02
N GLY A 161 -9.36 -4.21 9.88
CA GLY A 161 -9.26 -5.60 9.45
C GLY A 161 -10.20 -6.58 10.16
N PRO A 162 -10.28 -6.59 11.51
CA PRO A 162 -11.20 -7.46 12.25
C PRO A 162 -12.70 -7.26 11.94
N LEU A 163 -13.10 -6.11 11.40
CA LEU A 163 -14.48 -5.79 11.06
C LEU A 163 -14.86 -6.28 9.65
N LEU A 164 -13.87 -6.50 8.79
CA LEU A 164 -14.07 -6.86 7.39
C LEU A 164 -14.38 -8.36 7.22
N PRO A 165 -15.12 -8.74 6.16
CA PRO A 165 -15.49 -10.14 5.95
C PRO A 165 -14.26 -11.00 5.65
N ARG A 166 -14.21 -12.20 6.26
CA ARG A 166 -13.17 -13.20 6.00
C ARG A 166 -13.46 -14.05 4.76
N GLN A 167 -14.72 -14.11 4.34
CA GLN A 167 -15.11 -14.84 3.13
C GLN A 167 -14.68 -14.07 1.88
N THR A 168 -14.44 -14.82 0.80
CA THR A 168 -14.12 -14.24 -0.50
C THR A 168 -15.28 -13.35 -0.99
N ILE A 169 -14.95 -12.12 -1.36
CA ILE A 169 -15.90 -11.18 -1.96
C ILE A 169 -15.78 -11.30 -3.47
N HIS A 170 -16.89 -11.58 -4.14
CA HIS A 170 -16.95 -11.54 -5.59
C HIS A 170 -17.08 -10.10 -6.08
N GLY A 171 -16.20 -9.68 -6.98
CA GLY A 171 -16.22 -8.33 -7.56
C GLY A 171 -17.54 -7.99 -8.23
N ALA A 172 -18.27 -8.99 -8.73
CA ALA A 172 -19.61 -8.83 -9.32
C ALA A 172 -20.67 -8.33 -8.33
N LEU A 173 -20.44 -8.44 -7.02
CA LEU A 173 -21.32 -7.89 -5.98
C LEU A 173 -21.03 -6.42 -5.67
N LEU A 174 -19.93 -5.87 -6.20
CA LEU A 174 -19.53 -4.48 -5.99
C LEU A 174 -20.08 -3.60 -7.10
N SER A 175 -20.34 -2.32 -6.80
CA SER A 175 -20.75 -1.36 -7.83
C SER A 175 -19.65 -1.19 -8.90
N PRO A 176 -20.01 -0.80 -10.13
CA PRO A 176 -19.03 -0.55 -11.19
C PRO A 176 -17.93 0.44 -10.77
N GLU A 177 -18.30 1.49 -10.02
CA GLU A 177 -17.37 2.52 -9.53
C GLU A 177 -16.38 1.94 -8.51
N THR A 178 -16.86 1.09 -7.61
CA THR A 178 -16.01 0.37 -6.65
C THR A 178 -15.06 -0.58 -7.36
N GLN A 179 -15.54 -1.33 -8.35
CA GLN A 179 -14.69 -2.22 -9.15
C GLN A 179 -13.61 -1.45 -9.91
N ALA A 180 -13.93 -0.27 -10.45
CA ALA A 180 -12.99 0.60 -11.15
C ALA A 180 -11.94 1.24 -10.22
N ALA A 181 -12.27 1.44 -8.94
CA ALA A 181 -11.33 1.95 -7.94
C ALA A 181 -10.33 0.88 -7.44
N LEU A 182 -10.62 -0.41 -7.59
CA LEU A 182 -9.77 -1.51 -7.08
C LEU A 182 -8.38 -1.54 -7.73
N GLY A 183 -7.36 -1.18 -6.95
CA GLY A 183 -5.96 -1.12 -7.37
C GLY A 183 -5.65 0.14 -8.17
N ARG A 184 -6.55 1.13 -8.19
CA ARG A 184 -6.29 2.42 -8.82
C ARG A 184 -5.61 3.35 -7.80
N PRO A 185 -4.36 3.78 -8.05
CA PRO A 185 -3.70 4.73 -7.17
C PRO A 185 -4.34 6.12 -7.30
N ALA A 186 -4.20 6.95 -6.26
CA ALA A 186 -4.56 8.36 -6.31
C ALA A 186 -3.71 9.11 -7.34
N ASP A 187 -4.27 10.16 -7.94
CA ASP A 187 -3.61 10.89 -9.03
C ASP A 187 -2.26 11.53 -8.56
N GLN A 188 -2.19 11.94 -7.29
CA GLN A 188 -0.97 12.46 -6.65
C GLN A 188 0.16 11.43 -6.52
N ALA A 189 -0.13 10.12 -6.63
CA ALA A 189 0.86 9.05 -6.55
C ALA A 189 1.53 8.75 -7.90
N THR A 190 1.17 9.47 -8.97
CA THR A 190 1.65 9.21 -10.35
C THR A 190 3.19 9.24 -10.44
N GLU A 191 3.82 10.22 -9.80
CA GLU A 191 5.28 10.37 -9.86
C GLU A 191 6.00 9.25 -9.09
N LEU A 192 5.55 8.93 -7.88
CA LEU A 192 6.09 7.81 -7.11
C LEU A 192 5.90 6.49 -7.86
N LEU A 193 4.74 6.26 -8.45
CA LEU A 193 4.48 5.07 -9.27
C LEU A 193 5.46 4.94 -10.44
N ALA A 194 5.82 6.04 -11.10
CA ALA A 194 6.82 6.04 -12.17
C ALA A 194 8.20 5.64 -11.64
N VAL A 195 8.60 6.16 -10.48
CA VAL A 195 9.86 5.78 -9.80
C VAL A 195 9.86 4.29 -9.45
N LEU A 196 8.78 3.78 -8.85
CA LEU A 196 8.67 2.36 -8.46
C LEU A 196 8.77 1.43 -9.68
N ARG A 197 8.08 1.75 -10.77
CA ARG A 197 8.17 1.00 -12.03
C ARG A 197 9.58 0.99 -12.60
N ALA A 198 10.25 2.15 -12.63
CA ALA A 198 11.62 2.25 -13.10
C ALA A 198 12.58 1.44 -12.21
N ALA A 199 12.30 1.38 -10.91
CA ALA A 199 13.00 0.55 -9.94
C ALA A 199 12.53 -0.92 -9.95
N GLY A 200 11.75 -1.38 -10.93
CA GLY A 200 11.40 -2.80 -11.08
C GLY A 200 10.36 -3.34 -10.09
N PHE A 201 9.64 -2.48 -9.36
CA PHE A 201 8.46 -2.90 -8.62
C PHE A 201 7.33 -3.28 -9.57
N ALA A 202 6.50 -4.23 -9.16
CA ALA A 202 5.33 -4.68 -9.89
C ALA A 202 4.09 -4.71 -9.00
N ASP A 203 2.90 -4.72 -9.63
CA ASP A 203 1.63 -4.94 -8.94
C ASP A 203 1.66 -6.31 -8.24
N TRP A 204 1.56 -6.29 -6.92
CA TRP A 204 1.61 -7.49 -6.08
C TRP A 204 0.25 -8.18 -5.93
N ARG A 205 -0.77 -7.70 -6.67
CA ARG A 205 -2.16 -8.18 -6.62
C ARG A 205 -2.79 -8.05 -5.25
N HIS A 206 -2.40 -7.03 -4.53
CA HIS A 206 -2.98 -6.69 -3.24
C HIS A 206 -3.46 -5.24 -3.26
N VAL A 207 -4.52 -4.98 -2.51
CA VAL A 207 -5.01 -3.62 -2.27
C VAL A 207 -5.18 -3.37 -0.79
N ARG A 208 -5.00 -2.11 -0.42
CA ARG A 208 -5.28 -1.63 0.93
C ARG A 208 -6.75 -1.83 1.27
N ILE A 209 -7.02 -2.17 2.52
CA ILE A 209 -8.37 -2.50 2.99
C ILE A 209 -9.25 -1.29 3.31
N ASP A 210 -8.67 -0.10 3.37
CA ASP A 210 -9.34 1.15 3.71
C ASP A 210 -9.76 1.93 2.45
N ASP A 211 -8.90 2.05 1.45
CA ASP A 211 -9.16 2.89 0.27
C ASP A 211 -8.99 2.18 -1.08
N GLY A 212 -8.61 0.91 -1.09
CA GLY A 212 -8.45 0.11 -2.31
C GLY A 212 -7.21 0.45 -3.13
N GLY A 213 -6.29 1.24 -2.59
CA GLY A 213 -5.02 1.59 -3.23
C GLY A 213 -4.12 0.36 -3.44
N PRO A 214 -3.34 0.31 -4.53
CA PRO A 214 -2.56 -0.87 -4.88
C PRO A 214 -1.31 -1.01 -4.00
N VAL A 215 -0.92 -2.27 -3.77
CA VAL A 215 0.37 -2.63 -3.17
C VAL A 215 1.33 -3.07 -4.28
N TRP A 216 2.51 -2.47 -4.29
CA TRP A 216 3.58 -2.76 -5.22
C TRP A 216 4.71 -3.49 -4.49
N ALA A 217 5.30 -4.49 -5.13
CA ALA A 217 6.36 -5.29 -4.54
C ALA A 217 7.54 -5.43 -5.49
N ARG A 218 8.74 -5.50 -4.92
CA ARG A 218 9.97 -5.93 -5.59
C ARG A 218 10.68 -6.98 -4.73
N PRO A 219 11.01 -8.16 -5.26
CA PRO A 219 11.96 -9.07 -4.64
C PRO A 219 13.32 -8.38 -4.48
N VAL A 220 13.91 -8.54 -3.30
CA VAL A 220 15.15 -7.84 -2.91
C VAL A 220 16.39 -8.67 -3.21
#